data_AF-A0A967NRT9-F1
#
_entry.id   AF-A0A967NRT9-F1
#
_cell.length_a   1.000
_cell.length_b   1.000
_cell.length_c   1.000
_cell.angle_alpha   90.00
_cell.angle_beta   90.00
_cell.angle_gamma   90.00
#
_symmetry.space_group_name_H-M   'P 1'
#
loop_
_entity.id
_entity.type
_entity.pdbx_description
1 polymer ?
#
loop_
_entity_poly.entity_id
_entity_poly.type
_entity_poly.pdbx_seq_one_letter_code
_entity_poly.pdbx_strand_id
1 'polypeptide(L)' 'METSDRHAIILSSSVSVKSAPAYKSTDLFIIHEGLKIEVTGQDGDWLRICLPDGKVGWIPADMASVI' A
#
# COMPACT_ATOMS: atom_id res chain seq x y z
N MET A 1 1.35 10.71 21.39
CA MET A 1 1.85 9.46 20.78
C MET A 1 2.04 9.80 19.33
N GLU A 2 3.28 9.83 18.87
CA GLU A 2 3.64 10.35 17.55
C GLU A 2 3.34 9.25 16.53
N THR A 3 2.14 9.27 15.95
CA THR A 3 1.86 8.45 14.77
C THR A 3 2.68 9.08 13.65
N SER A 4 3.80 8.46 13.30
CA SER A 4 4.57 8.88 12.13
C SER A 4 3.72 8.54 10.91
N ASP A 5 2.87 9.49 10.50
CA ASP A 5 1.94 9.37 9.38
C ASP A 5 2.74 9.36 8.07
N ARG A 6 3.37 8.22 7.77
CA ARG A 6 4.06 7.99 6.51
C ARG A 6 3.01 7.85 5.43
N HIS A 7 3.16 8.58 4.34
CA HIS A 7 2.25 8.51 3.21
C HIS A 7 3.00 8.00 1.98
N ALA A 8 2.27 7.43 1.04
CA ALA A 8 2.82 7.06 -0.25
C ALA A 8 1.86 7.45 -1.38
N ILE A 9 2.43 7.69 -2.55
CA ILE A 9 1.70 7.92 -3.80
C ILE A 9 1.89 6.73 -4.71
N ILE A 10 0.79 6.17 -5.20
CA ILE A 10 0.85 5.10 -6.20
C ILE A 10 1.35 5.67 -7.53
N LEU A 11 2.47 5.12 -8.00
CA LEU A 11 3.08 5.52 -9.27
C LEU A 11 2.72 4.58 -10.42
N SER A 12 2.41 3.31 -10.12
CA SER A 12 2.01 2.34 -11.13
C SER A 12 0.55 2.54 -11.55
N SER A 13 0.26 2.41 -12.85
CA SER A 13 -1.09 2.61 -13.42
C SER A 13 -2.17 1.74 -12.76
N SER A 14 -1.79 0.55 -12.32
CA SER A 14 -2.63 -0.30 -11.47
C SER A 14 -1.77 -1.09 -10.49
N VAL A 15 -2.25 -1.17 -9.24
CA VAL A 15 -1.61 -1.93 -8.16
C VAL A 15 -2.65 -2.83 -7.53
N SER A 16 -2.36 -4.12 -7.48
CA SER A 16 -3.19 -5.08 -6.76
C SER A 16 -2.82 -5.07 -5.28
N VAL A 17 -3.76 -4.68 -4.44
CA VAL A 17 -3.61 -4.73 -2.99
C VAL A 17 -3.87 -6.16 -2.53
N LYS A 18 -2.90 -6.74 -1.84
CA LYS A 18 -2.93 -8.12 -1.35
C LYS A 18 -3.33 -8.20 0.12
N SER A 19 -3.89 -9.34 0.52
CA SER A 19 -4.28 -9.60 1.92
C SER A 19 -3.10 -9.81 2.86
N ALA A 20 -1.96 -10.25 2.34
CA ALA A 20 -0.74 -10.52 3.09
C ALA A 20 0.51 -10.22 2.23
N PRO A 21 1.69 -9.97 2.85
CA PRO A 21 2.93 -9.61 2.15
C PRO A 21 3.55 -10.81 1.43
N ALA A 22 2.84 -11.36 0.45
CA ALA A 22 3.30 -12.47 -0.37
C ALA A 22 2.69 -12.41 -1.77
N TYR A 23 3.48 -12.76 -2.77
CA TYR A 23 3.05 -12.72 -4.18
C TYR A 23 1.88 -13.67 -4.48
N LYS A 24 1.79 -14.81 -3.76
CA LYS A 24 0.71 -15.80 -3.87
C LYS A 24 -0.53 -15.47 -3.03
N SER A 25 -0.53 -14.37 -2.29
CA SER A 25 -1.69 -13.95 -1.52
C SER A 25 -2.82 -13.50 -2.43
N THR A 26 -4.05 -13.62 -1.92
CA THR A 26 -5.26 -13.16 -2.60
C THR A 26 -5.25 -11.65 -2.80
N ASP A 27 -5.52 -11.23 -4.02
CA ASP A 27 -5.78 -9.83 -4.36
C ASP A 27 -7.14 -9.42 -3.79
N LEU A 28 -7.14 -8.38 -2.96
CA LEU A 28 -8.34 -7.83 -2.33
C LEU A 28 -9.05 -6.84 -3.26
N PHE A 29 -8.30 -5.92 -3.86
CA PHE A 29 -8.79 -4.88 -4.76
C PHE A 29 -7.63 -4.25 -5.53
N ILE A 30 -7.95 -3.50 -6.58
CA ILE A 30 -6.99 -2.80 -7.42
C ILE A 30 -7.12 -1.30 -7.17
N ILE A 31 -5.99 -0.61 -7.04
CA ILE A 31 -5.90 0.85 -6.97
C ILE A 31 -5.18 1.36 -8.21
N HIS A 32 -5.50 2.58 -8.62
CA HIS A 32 -4.89 3.25 -9.77
C HIS A 32 -3.86 4.29 -9.33
N GLU A 33 -2.99 4.67 -10.25
CA GLU A 33 -2.00 5.73 -10.06
C GLU A 33 -2.62 7.05 -9.56
N GLY A 34 -1.82 7.83 -8.82
CA GLY A 34 -2.23 9.12 -8.27
C GLY A 34 -3.01 9.05 -6.96
N LEU A 35 -3.33 7.84 -6.47
CA LEU A 35 -3.94 7.68 -5.15
C LEU A 35 -2.90 7.90 -4.04
N LYS A 36 -3.20 8.82 -3.11
CA LYS A 36 -2.47 8.94 -1.84
C LYS A 36 -3.00 7.94 -0.84
N ILE A 37 -2.09 7.17 -0.26
CA ILE A 37 -2.37 6.14 0.74
C ILE A 37 -1.52 6.39 1.99
N GLU A 38 -2.00 5.92 3.13
CA GLU A 38 -1.25 5.95 4.37
C GLU A 38 -0.44 4.66 4.51
N VAL A 39 0.84 4.77 4.86
CA VAL A 39 1.75 3.65 5.09
C VAL A 39 1.82 3.40 6.59
N THR A 40 1.18 2.32 7.01
CA THR A 40 1.10 1.90 8.41
C THR A 40 2.28 0.99 8.82
N GLY A 41 3.03 0.47 7.85
CA GLY A 41 4.18 -0.39 8.09
C GLY A 41 4.85 -0.87 6.81
N GLN A 42 5.97 -1.56 6.98
CA GLN A 42 6.72 -2.18 5.89
C GLN A 42 7.26 -3.54 6.38
N ASP A 43 7.20 -4.55 5.52
CA ASP A 43 7.74 -5.88 5.74
C ASP A 43 8.51 -6.32 4.49
N GLY A 44 9.85 -6.22 4.53
CA GLY A 44 10.70 -6.43 3.36
C GLY A 44 10.33 -5.51 2.19
N ASP A 45 10.03 -6.12 1.05
CA ASP A 45 9.59 -5.44 -0.18
C ASP A 45 8.08 -5.13 -0.20
N TRP A 46 7.38 -5.23 0.93
CA TRP A 46 5.95 -4.96 1.03
C TRP A 46 5.65 -3.77 1.93
N LEU A 47 4.78 -2.89 1.47
CA LEU A 47 4.23 -1.79 2.25
C LEU A 47 2.83 -2.17 2.72
N ARG A 48 2.59 -2.02 4.02
CA ARG A 48 1.26 -2.12 4.61
C ARG A 48 0.59 -0.76 4.53
N ILE A 49 -0.49 -0.71 3.77
CA ILE A 49 -1.17 0.53 3.42
C ILE A 49 -2.58 0.57 4.00
N CYS A 50 -3.03 1.76 4.38
CA CYS A 50 -4.41 2.07 4.75
C CYS A 50 -4.97 3.07 3.73
N LEU A 51 -6.09 2.71 3.13
CA LEU A 51 -6.83 3.58 2.23
C LEU A 51 -7.71 4.53 3.05
N PRO A 52 -8.05 5.70 2.51
CA PRO A 52 -8.95 6.65 3.16
C PRO A 52 -10.36 6.08 3.44
N ASP A 53 -10.76 5.02 2.74
CA ASP A 53 -12.00 4.27 2.94
C ASP A 53 -11.93 3.28 4.14
N GLY A 54 -10.80 3.22 4.84
CA GLY A 54 -10.56 2.31 5.97
C GLY A 54 -10.12 0.89 5.57
N LYS A 55 -9.98 0.62 4.27
CA LYS A 55 -9.45 -0.66 3.76
C LYS A 55 -7.94 -0.73 4.00
N VAL A 56 -7.47 -1.87 4.48
CA VAL A 56 -6.04 -2.13 4.74
C VAL A 56 -5.56 -3.27 3.86
N GLY A 57 -4.32 -3.19 3.38
CA GLY A 57 -3.69 -4.29 2.67
C GLY A 57 -2.22 -4.07 2.39
N TRP A 58 -1.66 -4.92 1.55
CA TRP A 58 -0.23 -4.97 1.26
C TRP A 58 0.02 -4.73 -0.23
N ILE A 59 0.98 -3.87 -0.54
CA ILE A 59 1.43 -3.63 -1.91
C ILE A 59 2.95 -3.79 -1.97
N PRO A 60 3.52 -4.14 -3.13
CA PRO A 60 4.96 -4.08 -3.33
C PRO A 60 5.47 -2.65 -3.17
N ALA A 61 6.59 -2.48 -2.47
CA ALA A 61 7.19 -1.18 -2.21
C ALA A 61 7.60 -0.44 -3.50
N ASP A 62 7.96 -1.18 -4.55
CA ASP A 62 8.34 -0.64 -5.88
C ASP A 62 7.18 0.09 -6.58
N MET A 63 5.92 -0.22 -6.22
CA MET A 63 4.75 0.34 -6.90
C MET A 63 4.31 1.71 -6.35
N ALA A 64 4.85 2.13 -5.21
CA ALA A 64 4.47 3.36 -4.54
C ALA A 64 5.69 4.12 -4.03
N SER A 65 5.67 5.45 -4.18
CA SER A 65 6.73 6.30 -3.65
C SER A 65 6.31 6.87 -2.30
N VAL A 66 7.07 6.53 -1.25
CA VAL A 66 6.88 7.07 0.10
C VAL A 66 7.34 8.52 0.13
N ILE A 67 6.52 9.40 0.70
CA ILE A 67 6.72 10.86 0.79
C ILE A 67 6.70 11.35 2.24
#